data_AF-A0A7S0A727-F1
#
_entry.id   AF-A0A7S0A727-F1
#
_cell.length_a   1.000
_cell.length_b   1.000
_cell.length_c   1.000
_cell.angle_alpha   90.00
_cell.angle_beta   90.00
_cell.angle_gamma   90.00
#
_symmetry.space_group_name_H-M   'P 1'
#
loop_
_entity.id
_entity.type
_entity.pdbx_description
1 polymer ?
#
loop_
_entity_poly.entity_id
_entity_poly.type
_entity_poly.pdbx_seq_one_letter_code
_entity_poly.pdbx_strand_id
1 'polypeptide(L)'
;NPDKMEMYADVESRGGILEPPGIVEVKYRGPQQVEAMHRQDLKLAELDKQLSAATGAEREQLEQAVKARERQLLPLYTSIAEHFADLHDRTGRMEAVGAIRRSVAWKDARRFFFWRAKRRVLQDHFVRRVRQADPRLSHDEAFGRVEVWAKEGNVNASSDEQMAEWLELQDFEARADALRTPYIKAEMEALLEELPERERYALVRGAAVAAGQKKCEACAVM
;
A
#
# COMPACT_ATOMS: atom_id res chain seq x y z
N ASN A 1 3.24 10.25 -0.83
CA ASN A 1 4.08 10.11 0.37
C ASN A 1 3.98 8.67 0.88
N PRO A 2 4.61 7.72 0.18
CA PRO A 2 4.46 6.28 0.43
C PRO A 2 4.95 5.85 1.82
N ASP A 3 5.96 6.55 2.35
CA ASP A 3 6.57 6.27 3.65
C ASP A 3 5.60 6.48 4.83
N LYS A 4 4.61 7.37 4.65
CA LYS A 4 3.69 7.82 5.72
C LYS A 4 2.24 7.45 5.48
N MET A 5 1.79 7.42 4.23
CA MET A 5 0.39 7.20 3.89
C MET A 5 0.05 5.71 3.87
N GLU A 6 -1.06 5.34 4.52
CA GLU A 6 -1.63 4.00 4.45
C GLU A 6 -3.12 4.13 4.10
N MET A 7 -3.57 3.33 3.14
CA MET A 7 -4.97 3.34 2.67
C MET A 7 -5.68 2.04 3.07
N TYR A 8 -6.88 2.20 3.57
CA TYR A 8 -7.79 1.14 4.00
C TYR A 8 -9.19 1.48 3.50
N ALA A 9 -10.01 0.45 3.28
CA ALA A 9 -11.41 0.63 2.93
C ALA A 9 -12.27 -0.33 3.75
N ASP A 10 -13.52 0.07 4.02
CA ASP A 10 -14.48 -0.82 4.66
C ASP A 10 -14.90 -1.94 3.69
N VAL A 11 -15.36 -3.07 4.23
CA VAL A 11 -15.79 -4.23 3.44
C VAL A 11 -16.89 -3.86 2.44
N GLU A 12 -17.77 -2.92 2.80
CA GLU A 12 -18.89 -2.44 1.97
C GLU A 12 -18.57 -1.17 1.19
N SER A 13 -17.33 -0.67 1.24
CA SER A 13 -16.92 0.51 0.48
C SER A 13 -16.91 0.26 -1.03
N ARG A 14 -16.85 1.36 -1.78
CA ARG A 14 -16.66 1.39 -3.23
C ARG A 14 -15.49 2.29 -3.61
N GLY A 15 -14.77 1.93 -4.66
CA GLY A 15 -13.64 2.69 -5.20
C GLY A 15 -13.46 2.42 -6.69
N GLY A 16 -13.77 3.43 -7.50
CA GLY A 16 -13.69 3.38 -8.96
C GLY A 16 -13.22 4.73 -9.53
N ILE A 17 -13.04 4.78 -10.84
CA ILE A 17 -12.68 6.03 -11.55
C ILE A 17 -13.92 6.90 -11.77
N LEU A 18 -15.04 6.26 -12.13
CA LEU A 18 -16.35 6.89 -12.30
C LEU A 18 -17.38 6.04 -11.56
N GLU A 19 -18.52 6.64 -11.24
CA GLU A 19 -19.65 5.89 -10.69
C GLU A 19 -20.14 4.81 -11.69
N PRO A 20 -20.73 3.70 -11.21
CA PRO A 20 -21.15 2.60 -12.07
C PRO A 20 -22.00 3.01 -13.28
N PRO A 21 -22.99 3.92 -13.18
CA PRO A 21 -23.74 4.39 -14.33
C PRO A 21 -22.84 5.08 -15.38
N GLY A 22 -21.90 5.91 -14.94
CA GLY A 22 -20.96 6.60 -15.83
C GLY A 22 -20.01 5.64 -16.57
N ILE A 23 -19.58 4.55 -15.92
CA ILE A 23 -18.79 3.50 -16.60
C ILE A 23 -19.64 2.77 -17.64
N VAL A 24 -20.89 2.47 -17.33
CA VAL A 24 -21.82 1.79 -18.26
C VAL A 24 -22.02 2.62 -19.53
N GLU A 25 -22.21 3.94 -19.39
CA GLU A 25 -22.36 4.86 -20.53
C GLU A 25 -21.12 4.93 -21.44
N VAL A 26 -19.94 4.61 -20.92
CA VAL A 26 -18.69 4.65 -21.70
C VAL A 26 -18.35 3.27 -22.27
N LYS A 27 -18.43 2.21 -21.44
CA LYS A 27 -17.90 0.88 -21.75
C LYS A 27 -18.95 -0.18 -22.07
N TYR A 28 -20.18 -0.03 -21.58
CA TYR A 28 -21.23 -1.05 -21.70
C TYR A 28 -22.54 -0.44 -22.19
N ARG A 29 -22.47 0.19 -23.37
CA ARG A 29 -23.55 0.99 -23.96
C ARG A 29 -24.67 0.11 -24.51
N GLY A 30 -25.74 0.76 -24.97
CA GLY A 30 -26.93 0.11 -25.55
C GLY A 30 -26.63 -1.08 -26.49
N PRO A 31 -25.70 -0.97 -27.46
CA PRO A 31 -25.37 -2.09 -28.34
C PRO A 31 -24.82 -3.32 -27.61
N GLN A 32 -23.91 -3.13 -26.64
CA GLN A 32 -23.35 -4.23 -25.84
C GLN A 32 -24.41 -4.86 -24.93
N GLN A 33 -25.34 -4.05 -24.41
CA GLN A 33 -26.45 -4.54 -23.61
C GLN A 33 -27.42 -5.38 -24.47
N VAL A 34 -27.75 -4.92 -25.67
CA VAL A 34 -28.59 -5.68 -26.63
C VAL A 34 -27.91 -7.01 -26.99
N GLU A 35 -26.61 -7.03 -27.27
CA GLU A 35 -25.86 -8.28 -27.50
C GLU A 35 -25.99 -9.25 -26.31
N ALA A 36 -25.91 -8.74 -25.07
CA ALA A 36 -26.12 -9.55 -23.88
C ALA A 36 -27.57 -10.04 -23.72
N MET A 37 -28.58 -9.27 -24.18
CA MET A 37 -29.97 -9.70 -24.22
C MET A 37 -30.15 -10.90 -25.16
N HIS A 38 -29.65 -10.82 -26.39
CA HIS A 38 -29.75 -11.92 -27.36
C HIS A 38 -29.00 -13.18 -26.89
N ARG A 39 -27.94 -13.02 -26.09
CA ARG A 39 -27.19 -14.15 -25.53
C ARG A 39 -27.90 -14.84 -24.36
N GLN A 40 -28.67 -14.11 -23.55
CA GLN A 40 -29.15 -14.61 -22.25
C GLN A 40 -30.69 -14.74 -22.17
N ASP A 41 -31.45 -13.96 -22.93
CA ASP A 41 -32.92 -14.03 -22.93
C ASP A 41 -33.41 -15.13 -23.87
N LEU A 42 -34.08 -16.14 -23.31
CA LEU A 42 -34.60 -17.29 -24.06
C LEU A 42 -35.59 -16.89 -25.16
N LYS A 43 -36.39 -15.83 -24.93
CA LYS A 43 -37.40 -15.38 -25.89
C LYS A 43 -36.76 -14.68 -27.09
N LEU A 44 -35.77 -13.82 -26.87
CA LEU A 44 -34.97 -13.26 -27.96
C LEU A 44 -34.22 -14.33 -28.73
N ALA A 45 -33.59 -15.28 -28.05
CA ALA A 45 -32.90 -16.38 -28.73
C ALA A 45 -33.82 -17.22 -29.62
N GLU A 46 -35.08 -17.42 -29.22
CA GLU A 46 -36.09 -18.10 -30.03
C GLU A 46 -36.56 -17.23 -31.21
N LEU A 47 -36.81 -15.94 -30.97
CA LEU A 47 -37.17 -15.00 -32.04
C LEU A 47 -36.05 -14.86 -33.09
N ASP A 48 -34.79 -14.88 -32.68
CA ASP A 48 -33.63 -14.83 -33.58
C ASP A 48 -33.55 -16.08 -34.47
N LYS A 49 -33.83 -17.25 -33.90
CA LYS A 49 -33.91 -18.51 -34.67
C LYS A 49 -35.02 -18.46 -35.71
N GLN A 50 -36.22 -18.01 -35.30
CA GLN A 50 -37.35 -17.86 -36.22
C GLN A 50 -37.04 -16.84 -37.32
N LEU A 51 -36.39 -15.72 -36.96
CA LEU A 51 -35.98 -14.68 -37.90
C LEU A 51 -34.97 -15.20 -38.93
N SER A 52 -34.08 -16.12 -38.54
CA SER A 52 -33.11 -16.74 -39.46
C SER A 52 -33.74 -17.59 -40.56
N ALA A 53 -34.93 -18.14 -40.32
CA ALA A 53 -35.67 -18.99 -41.26
C ALA A 53 -36.79 -18.24 -42.03
N ALA A 54 -37.16 -17.03 -41.59
CA ALA A 54 -38.31 -16.28 -42.13
C ALA A 54 -37.99 -15.49 -43.40
N THR A 55 -38.99 -15.35 -44.28
CA THR A 55 -38.90 -14.56 -45.53
C THR A 55 -40.15 -13.69 -45.74
N GLY A 56 -40.02 -12.60 -46.51
CA GLY A 56 -41.15 -11.72 -46.83
C GLY A 56 -41.77 -11.03 -45.61
N ALA A 57 -43.11 -10.99 -45.55
CA ALA A 57 -43.87 -10.27 -44.52
C ALA A 57 -43.72 -10.84 -43.09
N GLU A 58 -43.46 -12.14 -42.96
CA GLU A 58 -43.24 -12.80 -41.66
C GLU A 58 -41.95 -12.28 -40.98
N ARG A 59 -40.91 -12.03 -41.79
CA ARG A 59 -39.65 -11.48 -41.30
C ARG A 59 -39.85 -10.10 -40.67
N GLU A 60 -40.63 -9.23 -41.29
CA GLU A 60 -40.90 -7.89 -40.78
C GLU A 60 -41.65 -7.92 -39.44
N GLN A 61 -42.61 -8.85 -39.29
CA GLN A 61 -43.32 -9.06 -38.02
C GLN A 61 -42.38 -9.55 -36.90
N LEU A 62 -41.46 -10.46 -37.23
CA LEU A 62 -40.46 -10.96 -36.28
C LEU A 62 -39.47 -9.87 -35.87
N GLU A 63 -39.00 -9.03 -36.80
CA GLU A 63 -38.13 -7.89 -36.48
C GLU A 63 -38.82 -6.88 -35.55
N GLN A 64 -40.12 -6.65 -35.73
CA GLN A 64 -40.91 -5.82 -34.81
C GLN A 64 -41.04 -6.45 -33.43
N ALA A 65 -41.26 -7.77 -33.36
CA ALA A 65 -41.35 -8.52 -32.10
C ALA A 65 -40.03 -8.51 -31.32
N VAL A 66 -38.89 -8.67 -32.02
CA VAL A 66 -37.54 -8.55 -31.45
C VAL A 66 -37.34 -7.16 -30.86
N LYS A 67 -37.57 -6.10 -31.64
CA LYS A 67 -37.43 -4.70 -31.17
C LYS A 67 -38.36 -4.38 -30.00
N ALA A 68 -39.56 -4.95 -29.97
CA ALA A 68 -40.48 -4.77 -28.85
C ALA A 68 -39.94 -5.44 -27.58
N ARG A 69 -39.36 -6.65 -27.69
CA ARG A 69 -38.75 -7.37 -26.56
C ARG A 69 -37.47 -6.69 -26.07
N GLU A 70 -36.60 -6.22 -26.95
CA GLU A 70 -35.42 -5.43 -26.62
C GLU A 70 -35.80 -4.19 -25.79
N ARG A 71 -36.80 -3.42 -26.25
CA ARG A 71 -37.29 -2.22 -25.53
C ARG A 71 -37.84 -2.54 -24.14
N GLN A 72 -38.50 -3.70 -23.99
CA GLN A 72 -39.00 -4.14 -22.68
C GLN A 72 -37.86 -4.52 -21.73
N LEU A 73 -36.80 -5.14 -22.24
CA LEU A 73 -35.67 -5.62 -21.44
C LEU A 73 -34.66 -4.52 -21.10
N LEU A 74 -34.57 -3.48 -21.93
CA LEU A 74 -33.54 -2.45 -21.81
C LEU A 74 -33.41 -1.84 -20.40
N PRO A 75 -34.49 -1.39 -19.71
CA PRO A 75 -34.34 -0.82 -18.37
C PRO A 75 -33.76 -1.81 -17.35
N LEU A 76 -34.13 -3.09 -17.45
CA LEU A 76 -33.63 -4.14 -16.58
C LEU A 76 -32.15 -4.43 -16.86
N TYR A 77 -31.76 -4.52 -18.13
CA TYR A 77 -30.38 -4.75 -18.52
C TYR A 77 -29.46 -3.56 -18.20
N THR A 78 -29.96 -2.33 -18.23
CA THR A 78 -29.23 -1.17 -17.71
C THR A 78 -28.91 -1.35 -16.22
N SER A 79 -29.90 -1.74 -15.41
CA SER A 79 -29.68 -2.00 -13.97
C SER A 79 -28.72 -3.16 -13.72
N ILE A 80 -28.80 -4.23 -14.52
CA ILE A 80 -27.84 -5.35 -14.47
C ILE A 80 -26.43 -4.87 -14.83
N ALA A 81 -26.29 -4.03 -15.86
CA ALA A 81 -25.00 -3.49 -16.28
C ALA A 81 -24.38 -2.60 -15.19
N GLU A 82 -25.20 -1.76 -14.54
CA GLU A 82 -24.76 -0.94 -13.40
C GLU A 82 -24.30 -1.81 -12.23
N HIS A 83 -25.06 -2.85 -11.89
CA HIS A 83 -24.65 -3.79 -10.84
C HIS A 83 -23.37 -4.54 -11.21
N PHE A 84 -23.24 -4.96 -12.46
CA PHE A 84 -22.02 -5.59 -12.96
C PHE A 84 -20.82 -4.65 -12.88
N ALA A 85 -20.99 -3.37 -13.20
CA ALA A 85 -19.96 -2.36 -13.01
C ALA A 85 -19.63 -2.17 -11.52
N ASP A 86 -20.63 -2.10 -10.62
CA ASP A 86 -20.44 -1.99 -9.16
C ASP A 86 -19.58 -3.12 -8.59
N LEU A 87 -19.68 -4.34 -9.11
CA LEU A 87 -18.83 -5.46 -8.70
C LEU A 87 -17.33 -5.18 -8.89
N HIS A 88 -16.96 -4.35 -9.87
CA HIS A 88 -15.56 -3.99 -10.13
C HIS A 88 -15.02 -2.95 -9.16
N ASP A 89 -15.89 -2.22 -8.48
CA ASP A 89 -15.52 -1.14 -7.57
C ASP A 89 -15.53 -1.60 -6.10
N ARG A 90 -15.81 -2.87 -5.83
CA ARG A 90 -15.81 -3.42 -4.48
C ARG A 90 -14.41 -3.48 -3.87
N THR A 91 -14.35 -3.34 -2.55
CA THR A 91 -13.14 -3.39 -1.73
C THR A 91 -12.25 -4.61 -2.01
N GLY A 92 -12.84 -5.78 -2.29
CA GLY A 92 -12.07 -6.98 -2.64
C GLY A 92 -11.18 -6.78 -3.87
N ARG A 93 -11.64 -6.04 -4.88
CA ARG A 93 -10.82 -5.69 -6.05
C ARG A 93 -9.73 -4.69 -5.69
N MET A 94 -10.02 -3.70 -4.85
CA MET A 94 -9.03 -2.72 -4.37
C MET A 94 -7.86 -3.40 -3.64
N GLU A 95 -8.15 -4.42 -2.82
CA GLU A 95 -7.15 -5.21 -2.11
C GLU A 95 -6.35 -6.11 -3.07
N ALA A 96 -7.02 -6.79 -4.01
CA ALA A 96 -6.38 -7.66 -4.99
C ALA A 96 -5.38 -6.92 -5.91
N VAL A 97 -5.64 -5.66 -6.24
CA VAL A 97 -4.72 -4.82 -7.04
C VAL A 97 -3.70 -4.06 -6.19
N GLY A 98 -3.75 -4.19 -4.86
CA GLY A 98 -2.84 -3.52 -3.94
C GLY A 98 -3.08 -2.01 -3.78
N ALA A 99 -4.24 -1.49 -4.16
CA ALA A 99 -4.60 -0.09 -3.98
C ALA A 99 -4.83 0.27 -2.50
N ILE A 100 -5.29 -0.70 -1.71
CA ILE A 100 -5.41 -0.61 -0.24
C ILE A 100 -4.57 -1.71 0.41
N ARG A 101 -4.16 -1.51 1.66
CA ARG A 101 -3.42 -2.52 2.41
C ARG A 101 -4.28 -3.72 2.80
N ARG A 102 -5.53 -3.46 3.18
CA ARG A 102 -6.54 -4.46 3.54
C ARG A 102 -7.91 -3.82 3.71
N SER A 103 -8.94 -4.64 3.63
CA SER A 103 -10.27 -4.34 4.13
C SER A 103 -10.32 -4.27 5.67
N VAL A 104 -11.14 -3.38 6.20
CA VAL A 104 -11.34 -3.20 7.65
C VAL A 104 -12.83 -3.03 7.93
N ALA A 105 -13.45 -4.01 8.60
CA ALA A 105 -14.84 -3.90 9.00
C ALA A 105 -15.06 -2.74 9.99
N TRP A 106 -16.04 -1.89 9.70
CA TRP A 106 -16.38 -0.71 10.48
C TRP A 106 -16.53 -0.98 11.99
N LYS A 107 -17.17 -2.10 12.35
CA LYS A 107 -17.40 -2.53 13.74
C LYS A 107 -16.09 -2.66 14.53
N ASP A 108 -15.02 -3.11 13.89
CA ASP A 108 -13.70 -3.31 14.51
C ASP A 108 -12.71 -2.18 14.21
N ALA A 109 -13.12 -1.18 13.41
CA ALA A 109 -12.24 -0.13 12.90
C ALA A 109 -11.54 0.63 14.03
N ARG A 110 -12.26 1.00 15.10
CA ARG A 110 -11.66 1.70 16.25
C ARG A 110 -10.53 0.91 16.89
N ARG A 111 -10.74 -0.38 17.16
CA ARG A 111 -9.74 -1.26 17.77
C ARG A 111 -8.54 -1.44 16.84
N PHE A 112 -8.80 -1.66 15.56
CA PHE A 112 -7.76 -1.81 14.55
C PHE A 112 -6.89 -0.55 14.44
N PHE A 113 -7.51 0.62 14.22
CA PHE A 113 -6.78 1.87 14.03
C PHE A 113 -6.09 2.35 15.30
N PHE A 114 -6.60 2.05 16.48
CA PHE A 114 -5.89 2.32 17.74
C PHE A 114 -4.50 1.68 17.73
N TRP A 115 -4.44 0.36 17.52
CA TRP A 115 -3.16 -0.36 17.53
C TRP A 115 -2.30 0.00 16.32
N ARG A 116 -2.90 0.15 15.14
CA ARG A 116 -2.15 0.53 13.94
C ARG A 116 -1.52 1.92 14.08
N ALA A 117 -2.27 2.91 14.55
CA ALA A 117 -1.75 4.26 14.76
C ALA A 117 -0.65 4.27 15.83
N LYS A 118 -0.89 3.60 16.96
CA LYS A 118 0.10 3.47 18.04
C LYS A 118 1.42 2.88 17.54
N ARG A 119 1.35 1.73 16.86
CA ARG A 119 2.51 1.11 16.19
C ARG A 119 3.22 2.09 15.26
N ARG A 120 2.48 2.75 14.36
CA ARG A 120 3.08 3.61 13.32
C ARG A 120 3.74 4.85 13.91
N VAL A 121 3.16 5.46 14.94
CA VAL A 121 3.78 6.61 15.63
C VAL A 121 5.10 6.22 16.29
N LEU A 122 5.10 5.11 17.04
CA LEU A 122 6.31 4.61 17.70
C LEU A 122 7.36 4.20 16.68
N GLN A 123 6.99 3.41 15.68
CA GLN A 123 7.90 2.96 14.64
C GLN A 123 8.49 4.14 13.85
N ASP A 124 7.69 5.16 13.53
CA ASP A 124 8.17 6.37 12.87
C ASP A 124 9.15 7.16 13.75
N HIS A 125 8.86 7.31 15.04
CA HIS A 125 9.79 7.93 15.98
C HIS A 125 11.15 7.22 15.95
N PHE A 126 11.17 5.90 16.00
CA PHE A 126 12.43 5.14 16.00
C PHE A 126 13.15 5.18 14.66
N VAL A 127 12.44 5.09 13.54
CA VAL A 127 13.03 5.27 12.22
C VAL A 127 13.73 6.63 12.10
N ARG A 128 13.12 7.69 12.65
CA ARG A 128 13.77 9.01 12.70
C ARG A 128 15.05 8.98 13.54
N ARG A 129 15.05 8.33 14.70
CA ARG A 129 16.26 8.21 15.55
C ARG A 129 17.38 7.41 14.91
N VAL A 130 17.05 6.28 14.28
CA VAL A 130 18.03 5.47 13.53
C VAL A 130 18.69 6.29 12.43
N ARG A 131 17.91 7.06 11.68
CA ARG A 131 18.44 7.93 10.62
C ARG A 131 19.22 9.14 11.15
N GLN A 132 18.93 9.61 12.37
CA GLN A 132 19.74 10.62 13.03
C GLN A 132 21.09 10.07 13.49
N ALA A 133 21.15 8.79 13.88
CA ALA A 133 22.37 8.11 14.29
C ALA A 133 23.26 7.71 13.10
N ASP A 134 22.67 7.23 12.00
CA ASP A 134 23.35 7.00 10.72
C ASP A 134 22.57 7.67 9.57
N PRO A 135 22.96 8.89 9.19
CA PRO A 135 22.32 9.66 8.12
C PRO A 135 22.40 9.03 6.73
N ARG A 136 23.27 8.03 6.52
CA ARG A 136 23.40 7.34 5.22
C ARG A 136 22.23 6.39 4.96
N LEU A 137 21.51 5.99 6.01
CA LEU A 137 20.39 5.07 5.90
C LEU A 137 19.17 5.74 5.28
N SER A 138 18.61 5.10 4.26
CA SER A 138 17.29 5.42 3.71
C SER A 138 16.18 5.14 4.73
N HIS A 139 14.98 5.64 4.44
CA HIS A 139 13.80 5.36 5.27
C HIS A 139 13.53 3.86 5.38
N ASP A 140 13.62 3.13 4.28
CA ASP A 140 13.28 1.71 4.21
C ASP A 140 14.33 0.85 4.90
N GLU A 141 15.61 1.20 4.81
CA GLU A 141 16.67 0.51 5.55
C GLU A 141 16.52 0.71 7.06
N ALA A 142 16.27 1.94 7.50
CA ALA A 142 16.02 2.24 8.91
C ALA A 142 14.76 1.54 9.42
N PHE A 143 13.70 1.50 8.60
CA PHE A 143 12.47 0.76 8.91
C PHE A 143 12.73 -0.74 9.03
N GLY A 144 13.43 -1.33 8.06
CA GLY A 144 13.82 -2.74 8.05
C GLY A 144 14.68 -3.11 9.26
N ARG A 145 15.55 -2.20 9.72
CA ARG A 145 16.34 -2.40 10.95
C ARG A 145 15.44 -2.57 12.18
N VAL A 146 14.41 -1.73 12.32
CA VAL A 146 13.44 -1.86 13.43
C VAL A 146 12.69 -3.19 13.35
N GLU A 147 12.35 -3.66 12.16
CA GLU A 147 11.70 -4.97 11.99
C GLU A 147 12.63 -6.15 12.31
N VAL A 148 13.92 -6.06 11.97
CA VAL A 148 14.92 -7.08 12.34
C VAL A 148 15.03 -7.16 13.86
N TRP A 149 15.13 -6.03 14.56
CA TRP A 149 15.18 -6.00 16.02
C TRP A 149 13.92 -6.58 16.67
N ALA A 150 12.75 -6.35 16.08
CA ALA A 150 11.51 -6.96 16.54
C ALA A 150 11.52 -8.48 16.37
N LYS A 151 12.04 -8.98 15.23
CA LYS A 151 12.19 -10.42 14.96
C LYS A 151 13.17 -11.08 15.92
N GLU A 152 14.29 -10.43 16.23
CA GLU A 152 15.24 -10.90 17.26
C GLU A 152 14.59 -11.01 18.65
N GLY A 153 13.61 -10.13 18.92
CA GLY A 153 12.77 -10.18 20.12
C GLY A 153 11.62 -11.20 20.07
N ASN A 154 11.56 -12.07 19.05
CA ASN A 154 10.46 -13.02 18.81
C ASN A 154 9.06 -12.39 18.70
N VAL A 155 8.98 -11.15 18.19
CA VAL A 155 7.70 -10.44 18.02
C VAL A 155 7.06 -10.79 16.68
N ASN A 156 5.75 -11.07 16.71
CA ASN A 156 4.99 -11.25 15.47
C ASN A 156 4.75 -9.89 14.78
N ALA A 157 5.51 -9.61 13.72
CA ALA A 157 5.40 -8.37 12.95
C ALA A 157 4.02 -8.15 12.28
N SER A 158 3.22 -9.21 12.11
CA SER A 158 1.85 -9.12 11.57
C SER A 158 0.83 -8.65 12.60
N SER A 159 1.14 -8.76 13.90
CA SER A 159 0.27 -8.25 14.98
C SER A 159 0.64 -6.82 15.32
N ASP A 160 -0.26 -5.88 15.06
CA ASP A 160 -0.05 -4.47 15.40
C ASP A 160 0.04 -4.25 16.91
N GLU A 161 -0.69 -5.03 17.70
CA GLU A 161 -0.70 -4.97 19.16
C GLU A 161 0.65 -5.42 19.75
N GLN A 162 1.11 -6.63 19.41
CA GLN A 162 2.39 -7.14 19.91
C GLN A 162 3.56 -6.25 19.47
N MET A 163 3.52 -5.74 18.24
CA MET A 163 4.53 -4.82 17.75
C MET A 163 4.51 -3.51 18.55
N ALA A 164 3.34 -2.92 18.77
CA ALA A 164 3.22 -1.67 19.53
C ALA A 164 3.70 -1.84 20.98
N GLU A 165 3.31 -2.92 21.66
CA GLU A 165 3.74 -3.20 23.03
C GLU A 165 5.26 -3.41 23.12
N TRP A 166 5.85 -4.17 22.20
CA TRP A 166 7.30 -4.34 22.17
C TRP A 166 8.01 -3.01 21.94
N LEU A 167 7.51 -2.20 21.00
CA LEU A 167 8.06 -0.88 20.68
C LEU A 167 8.04 0.08 21.88
N GLU A 168 7.05 0.00 22.78
CA GLU A 168 7.01 0.83 23.99
C GLU A 168 8.03 0.42 25.05
N LEU A 169 8.36 -0.86 25.12
CA LEU A 169 9.28 -1.41 26.13
C LEU A 169 10.76 -1.25 25.77
N GLN A 170 11.06 -0.96 24.50
CA GLN A 170 12.44 -0.86 24.03
C GLN A 170 13.06 0.51 24.35
N ASP A 171 14.30 0.49 24.85
CA ASP A 171 15.16 1.66 24.85
C ASP A 171 15.86 1.81 23.49
N PHE A 172 15.25 2.58 22.61
CA PHE A 172 15.78 2.82 21.28
C PHE A 172 16.84 3.91 21.22
N GLU A 173 17.01 4.75 22.25
CA GLU A 173 18.11 5.71 22.26
C GLU A 173 19.43 4.95 22.35
N ALA A 174 19.51 3.99 23.28
CA ALA A 174 20.68 3.11 23.41
C ALA A 174 20.97 2.32 22.11
N ARG A 175 19.92 1.80 21.45
CA ARG A 175 20.08 1.08 20.18
C ARG A 175 20.52 1.99 19.04
N ALA A 176 20.01 3.22 18.97
CA ALA A 176 20.41 4.19 17.95
C ALA A 176 21.85 4.67 18.19
N ASP A 177 22.23 4.94 19.43
CA ASP A 177 23.59 5.35 19.78
C ASP A 177 24.62 4.26 19.44
N ALA A 178 24.26 2.98 19.60
CA ALA A 178 25.10 1.87 19.15
C ALA A 178 25.36 1.87 17.63
N LEU A 179 24.49 2.48 16.82
CA LEU A 179 24.69 2.68 15.37
C LEU A 179 25.53 3.92 15.05
N ARG A 180 25.60 4.89 15.97
CA ARG A 180 26.34 6.14 15.77
C ARG A 180 27.85 5.90 15.72
N THR A 181 28.39 5.05 16.59
CA THR A 181 29.82 4.73 16.61
C THR A 181 30.34 4.13 15.30
N PRO A 182 29.72 3.07 14.72
CA PRO A 182 30.16 2.53 13.44
C PRO A 182 29.96 3.52 12.28
N TYR A 183 28.92 4.37 12.33
CA TYR A 183 28.76 5.47 11.38
C TYR A 183 29.94 6.43 11.41
N ILE A 184 30.26 7.00 12.59
CA ILE A 184 31.36 7.96 12.76
C ILE A 184 32.68 7.32 12.32
N LYS A 185 32.93 6.06 12.68
CA LYS A 185 34.16 5.36 12.29
C LYS A 185 34.29 5.28 10.76
N ALA A 186 33.24 4.83 10.07
CA ALA A 186 33.25 4.70 8.62
C ALA A 186 33.37 6.07 7.93
N GLU A 187 32.71 7.10 8.44
CA GLU A 187 32.81 8.47 7.92
C GLU A 187 34.23 9.03 8.08
N MET A 188 34.84 8.82 9.25
CA MET A 188 36.23 9.22 9.50
C MET A 188 37.20 8.49 8.58
N GLU A 189 37.02 7.18 8.37
CA GLU A 189 37.84 6.40 7.44
C GLU A 189 37.74 6.93 6.01
N ALA A 190 36.53 7.21 5.53
CA ALA A 190 36.30 7.78 4.19
C ALA A 190 36.94 9.18 4.03
N LEU A 191 36.73 10.08 4.99
CA LEU A 191 37.32 11.42 4.96
C LEU A 191 38.86 11.38 5.03
N LEU A 192 39.42 10.44 5.80
CA LEU A 192 40.87 10.25 5.83
C LEU A 192 41.39 9.78 4.47
N GLU A 193 40.67 8.92 3.76
CA GLU A 193 41.04 8.44 2.42
C GLU A 193 41.11 9.55 1.37
N GLU A 194 40.29 10.58 1.48
CA GLU A 194 40.31 11.75 0.58
C GLU A 194 41.51 12.68 0.81
N LEU A 195 42.12 12.63 1.99
CA LEU A 195 43.25 13.50 2.32
C LEU A 195 44.57 12.97 1.73
N PRO A 196 45.46 13.86 1.25
CA PRO A 196 46.83 13.50 0.89
C PRO A 196 47.56 12.82 2.04
N GLU A 197 48.40 11.83 1.72
CA GLU A 197 49.03 10.95 2.71
C GLU A 197 49.76 11.72 3.83
N ARG A 198 50.45 12.81 3.49
CA ARG A 198 51.16 13.66 4.48
C ARG A 198 50.22 14.31 5.50
N GLU A 199 49.08 14.82 5.05
CA GLU A 199 48.09 15.49 5.91
C GLU A 199 47.35 14.46 6.77
N ARG A 200 47.05 13.29 6.20
CA ARG A 200 46.49 12.15 6.92
C ARG A 200 47.36 11.72 8.10
N TYR A 201 48.67 11.54 7.87
CA TYR A 201 49.62 11.17 8.92
C TYR A 201 49.79 12.26 10.00
N ALA A 202 49.72 13.54 9.63
CA ALA A 202 49.78 14.65 10.57
C ALA A 202 48.54 14.71 11.47
N LEU A 203 47.35 14.55 10.89
CA LEU A 203 46.07 14.59 11.61
C LEU A 203 45.94 13.43 12.62
N VAL A 204 46.25 12.20 12.20
CA VAL A 204 46.18 11.02 13.07
C VAL A 204 47.16 11.12 14.24
N ARG A 205 48.39 11.61 14.00
CA ARG A 205 49.35 11.87 15.08
C ARG A 205 48.87 12.97 16.05
N GLY A 206 48.33 14.07 15.53
CA GLY A 206 47.78 15.14 16.36
C GLY A 206 46.63 14.65 17.26
N ALA A 207 45.73 13.83 16.73
CA ALA A 207 44.64 13.22 17.49
C ALA A 207 45.13 12.25 18.58
N ALA A 208 46.16 11.44 18.30
CA ALA A 208 46.75 10.53 19.28
C ALA A 208 47.40 11.27 20.46
N VAL A 209 48.08 12.40 20.20
CA VAL A 209 48.66 13.25 21.25
C VAL A 209 47.58 13.88 22.13
N ALA A 210 46.51 14.42 21.52
CA ALA A 210 45.39 15.01 22.25
C ALA A 210 44.63 13.98 23.11
N ALA A 211 44.46 12.75 22.62
CA ALA A 211 43.86 11.66 23.38
C ALA A 211 44.74 11.18 24.55
N GLY A 212 46.07 11.19 24.36
CA GLY A 212 47.05 10.89 25.42
C GLY A 212 47.08 11.94 26.53
N GLN A 213 46.97 13.23 26.20
CA GLN A 213 46.92 14.33 27.18
C GLN A 213 45.66 14.27 28.06
N LYS A 214 44.49 13.96 27.48
CA LYS A 214 43.25 13.78 28.27
C LYS A 214 43.31 12.59 29.24
N LYS A 215 44.06 11.53 28.91
CA LYS A 215 44.29 10.39 29.82
C LYS A 215 45.23 10.75 30.98
N CYS A 216 46.24 11.59 30.75
CA CYS A 216 47.11 12.10 31.82
C CYS A 216 46.35 13.03 32.79
N GLU A 217 45.47 13.91 32.29
CA GLU A 217 44.67 14.79 33.15
C GLU A 217 43.65 14.03 34.00
N ALA A 218 43.04 12.96 33.47
CA ALA A 218 42.10 12.12 34.23
C ALA A 218 42.79 11.27 35.33
N CYS A 219 44.08 10.96 35.20
CA CYS A 219 44.87 10.29 36.25
C CYS A 219 45.40 11.24 37.32
N ALA A 220 45.42 12.56 37.07
CA ALA A 220 45.92 13.55 38.02
C ALA A 220 44.85 14.03 39.04
N VAL A 221 43.62 13.52 38.94
CA VAL A 221 42.47 13.89 39.80
C VAL A 221 41.99 12.74 40.69
N MET A 222 42.78 11.65 40.79
CA MET A 222 42.64 10.61 41.84
C MET A 222 43.82 10.68 42.80
#